data_AF-A0A0H4QKK1-F1
#
_entry.id   AF-A0A0H4QKK1-F1
#
_cell.length_a   1.000
_cell.length_b   1.000
_cell.length_c   1.000
_cell.angle_alpha   90.00
_cell.angle_beta   90.00
_cell.angle_gamma   90.00
#
_symmetry.space_group_name_H-M   'P 1'
#
loop_
_entity.id
_entity.type
_entity.pdbx_description
1 polymer ?
#
loop_
_entity_poly.entity_id
_entity_poly.type
_entity_poly.pdbx_seq_one_letter_code
_entity_poly.pdbx_strand_id
1 'polypeptide(L)'
;MGQREQVLNEFSRYQELINKIGTTLSQGSDSVHLIKDLNYQIGTKNQDEGYQKARTAKIHNIISEHKILSLLGIYAVFFLLNYFIIMRLFINGRIFIGFVLPAIISIGVVIVCSNIVDIPMIKLQESEKTQEYFGYENQLQTSNHDLNQLISQYSAFYSNSLISGFIIQPNEIVGPTFENGGKYWTPLVGGELKWIVSYLQKHQAETIHEASMLYTQQMAYENQVESNNQIIQNTNDAARAAEGARDNTSYHNWY
;
A
#
# COMPACT_ATOMS: atom_id res chain seq x y z
N MET A 1 40.89 9.98 8.63
CA MET A 1 39.60 10.04 7.92
C MET A 1 38.68 10.95 8.72
N GLY A 2 38.14 12.00 8.12
CA GLY A 2 37.23 12.93 8.82
C GLY A 2 35.83 12.36 8.97
N GLN A 3 35.03 12.84 9.93
CA GLN A 3 33.67 12.34 10.17
C GLN A 3 32.81 12.46 8.91
N ARG A 4 32.88 13.60 8.20
CA ARG A 4 32.22 13.80 6.90
C ARG A 4 32.47 12.66 5.92
N GLU A 5 33.74 12.32 5.70
CA GLU A 5 34.14 11.27 4.76
C GLU A 5 33.65 9.89 5.20
N GLN A 6 33.73 9.60 6.50
CA GLN A 6 33.19 8.36 7.07
C GLN A 6 31.69 8.24 6.79
N VAL A 7 30.93 9.30 7.02
CA VAL A 7 29.46 9.31 6.85
C VAL A 7 29.05 9.17 5.39
N LEU A 8 29.76 9.83 4.47
CA LEU A 8 29.50 9.67 3.04
C LEU A 8 29.79 8.24 2.56
N ASN A 9 30.84 7.60 3.10
CA ASN A 9 31.15 6.21 2.80
C ASN A 9 30.14 5.24 3.42
N GLU A 10 29.73 5.47 4.66
CA GLU A 10 28.66 4.70 5.31
C GLU A 10 27.33 4.82 4.57
N PHE A 11 27.00 6.03 4.08
CA PHE A 11 25.82 6.25 3.26
C PHE A 11 25.86 5.45 1.95
N SER A 12 26.98 5.48 1.23
CA SER A 12 27.16 4.70 0.00
C SER A 12 26.99 3.20 0.26
N ARG A 13 27.62 2.70 1.33
CA ARG A 13 27.51 1.29 1.76
C ARG A 13 26.07 0.92 2.17
N TYR A 14 25.37 1.83 2.86
CA TYR A 14 23.97 1.66 3.21
C TYR A 14 23.10 1.54 1.95
N GLN A 15 23.28 2.43 0.98
CA GLN A 15 22.56 2.37 -0.30
C GLN A 15 22.79 1.04 -1.04
N GLU A 16 24.02 0.54 -1.06
CA GLU A 16 24.31 -0.76 -1.66
C GLU A 16 23.59 -1.90 -0.93
N LEU A 17 23.61 -1.91 0.41
CA LEU A 17 22.94 -2.93 1.22
C LEU A 17 21.43 -2.93 1.01
N ILE A 18 20.77 -1.76 1.07
CA ILE A 18 19.31 -1.68 0.90
C ILE A 18 18.88 -2.04 -0.52
N ASN A 19 19.70 -1.75 -1.53
CA ASN A 19 19.41 -2.17 -2.90
C ASN A 19 19.45 -3.70 -3.02
N LYS A 20 20.47 -4.36 -2.47
CA LYS A 20 20.57 -5.82 -2.46
C LYS A 20 19.40 -6.44 -1.69
N ILE A 21 19.11 -5.94 -0.49
CA ILE A 21 17.96 -6.38 0.32
C ILE A 21 16.67 -6.21 -0.48
N GLY A 22 16.44 -5.04 -1.09
CA GLY A 22 15.26 -4.76 -1.88
C GLY A 22 15.10 -5.69 -3.08
N THR A 23 16.18 -6.00 -3.80
CA THR A 23 16.17 -6.98 -4.88
C THR A 23 15.82 -8.38 -4.39
N THR A 24 16.45 -8.85 -3.31
CA THR A 24 16.18 -10.19 -2.75
C THR A 24 14.75 -10.31 -2.22
N LEU A 25 14.23 -9.25 -1.57
CA LEU A 25 12.84 -9.20 -1.11
C LEU A 25 11.86 -9.26 -2.29
N SER A 26 12.11 -8.50 -3.37
CA SER A 26 11.30 -8.53 -4.58
C SER A 26 11.28 -9.92 -5.22
N GLN A 27 12.43 -10.58 -5.34
CA GLN A 27 12.53 -11.93 -5.91
C GLN A 27 11.79 -12.98 -5.06
N GLY A 28 11.89 -12.88 -3.73
CA GLY A 28 11.14 -13.73 -2.81
C GLY A 28 9.63 -13.51 -2.94
N SER A 29 9.20 -12.25 -3.09
CA SER A 29 7.78 -11.88 -3.31
C SER A 29 7.25 -12.51 -4.60
N ASP A 30 7.99 -12.38 -5.69
CA ASP A 30 7.60 -12.95 -6.99
C ASP A 30 7.45 -14.48 -6.88
N SER A 31 8.39 -15.14 -6.20
CA SER A 31 8.34 -16.58 -5.94
C SER A 31 7.11 -16.98 -5.12
N VAL A 32 6.77 -16.22 -4.06
CA VAL A 32 5.54 -16.45 -3.27
C VAL A 32 4.30 -16.32 -4.16
N HIS A 33 4.21 -15.29 -4.99
CA HIS A 33 3.07 -15.12 -5.90
C HIS A 33 2.93 -16.28 -6.90
N LEU A 34 4.03 -16.69 -7.52
CA LEU A 34 4.06 -17.80 -8.48
C LEU A 34 3.67 -19.13 -7.82
N ILE A 35 4.19 -19.40 -6.62
CA ILE A 35 3.81 -20.58 -5.84
C ILE A 35 2.33 -20.55 -5.50
N LYS A 36 1.78 -19.41 -5.06
CA LYS A 36 0.35 -19.27 -4.74
C LYS A 36 -0.54 -19.50 -5.97
N ASP A 37 -0.13 -18.98 -7.13
CA ASP A 37 -0.88 -19.18 -8.38
C ASP A 37 -0.85 -20.65 -8.84
N LEU A 38 0.32 -21.29 -8.82
CA LEU A 38 0.45 -22.72 -9.12
C LEU A 38 -0.31 -23.58 -8.11
N ASN A 39 -0.24 -23.22 -6.82
CA ASN A 39 -0.97 -23.89 -5.76
C ASN A 39 -2.48 -23.90 -6.05
N TYR A 40 -3.03 -22.74 -6.42
CA TYR A 40 -4.43 -22.62 -6.82
C TYR A 40 -4.74 -23.44 -8.07
N GLN A 41 -3.88 -23.43 -9.09
CA GLN A 41 -4.08 -24.19 -10.32
C GLN A 41 -4.11 -25.70 -10.09
N ILE A 42 -3.16 -26.22 -9.30
CA ILE A 42 -3.08 -27.64 -8.94
C ILE A 42 -4.31 -28.04 -8.11
N GLY A 43 -4.62 -27.28 -7.05
CA GLY A 43 -5.78 -27.56 -6.21
C GLY A 43 -7.11 -27.45 -6.95
N THR A 44 -7.21 -26.59 -7.98
CA THR A 44 -8.38 -26.52 -8.87
C THR A 44 -8.53 -27.81 -9.68
N LYS A 45 -7.43 -28.35 -10.20
CA LYS A 45 -7.41 -29.56 -11.03
C LYS A 45 -7.79 -30.81 -10.22
N ASN A 46 -7.32 -30.89 -8.98
CA ASN A 46 -7.51 -32.06 -8.13
C ASN A 46 -8.76 -31.96 -7.23
N GLN A 47 -9.37 -30.76 -7.14
CA GLN A 47 -10.50 -30.45 -6.26
C GLN A 47 -10.18 -30.71 -4.77
N ASP A 48 -8.96 -30.38 -4.37
CA ASP A 48 -8.42 -30.69 -3.04
C ASP A 48 -9.16 -29.97 -1.90
N GLU A 49 -8.93 -30.49 -0.69
CA GLU A 49 -9.44 -29.87 0.52
C GLU A 49 -8.91 -28.43 0.67
N GLY A 50 -9.83 -27.46 0.69
CA GLY A 50 -9.51 -26.03 0.72
C GLY A 50 -9.72 -25.31 -0.61
N TYR A 51 -9.89 -26.03 -1.73
CA TYR A 51 -10.17 -25.42 -3.03
C TYR A 51 -11.40 -24.50 -3.00
N GLN A 52 -12.51 -24.93 -2.38
CA GLN A 52 -13.71 -24.10 -2.31
C GLN A 52 -13.46 -22.77 -1.58
N LYS A 53 -12.67 -22.79 -0.50
CA LYS A 53 -12.29 -21.57 0.25
C LYS A 53 -11.43 -20.64 -0.62
N ALA A 54 -10.43 -21.20 -1.30
CA ALA A 54 -9.58 -20.44 -2.22
C ALA A 54 -10.37 -19.86 -3.40
N ARG A 55 -11.30 -20.63 -3.96
CA ARG A 55 -12.21 -20.22 -5.03
C ARG A 55 -13.11 -19.07 -4.60
N THR A 56 -13.73 -19.16 -3.42
CA THR A 56 -14.58 -18.07 -2.90
C THR A 56 -13.77 -16.79 -2.67
N ALA A 57 -12.54 -16.89 -2.17
CA ALA A 57 -11.65 -15.73 -1.99
C ALA A 57 -11.28 -15.10 -3.35
N LYS A 58 -10.99 -15.93 -4.37
CA LYS A 58 -10.67 -15.42 -5.72
C LYS A 58 -11.87 -14.71 -6.37
N ILE A 59 -13.07 -15.25 -6.23
CA ILE A 59 -14.30 -14.60 -6.71
C ILE A 59 -14.54 -13.28 -5.98
N HIS A 60 -14.38 -13.28 -4.65
CA HIS A 60 -14.47 -12.07 -3.83
C HIS A 60 -13.52 -10.97 -4.33
N ASN A 61 -12.26 -11.32 -4.61
CA ASN A 61 -11.27 -10.38 -5.10
C ASN A 61 -11.62 -9.81 -6.48
N ILE A 62 -12.12 -10.63 -7.41
CA ILE A 62 -12.60 -10.17 -8.73
C ILE A 62 -13.74 -9.16 -8.55
N ILE A 63 -14.68 -9.43 -7.64
CA ILE A 63 -15.80 -8.52 -7.35
C ILE A 63 -15.29 -7.24 -6.69
N SER A 64 -14.34 -7.32 -5.76
CA SER A 64 -13.74 -6.17 -5.09
C SER A 64 -12.97 -5.26 -6.06
N GLU A 65 -12.23 -5.84 -7.00
CA GLU A 65 -11.47 -5.12 -8.02
C GLU A 65 -12.39 -4.44 -9.03
N HIS A 66 -13.44 -5.13 -9.45
CA HIS A 66 -14.43 -4.63 -10.40
C HIS A 66 -15.71 -4.12 -9.73
N LYS A 67 -15.63 -3.65 -8.49
CA LYS A 67 -16.81 -3.30 -7.65
C LYS A 67 -17.85 -2.42 -8.35
N ILE A 68 -17.40 -1.45 -9.16
CA ILE A 68 -18.28 -0.54 -9.91
C ILE A 68 -19.00 -1.31 -11.03
N LEU A 69 -18.29 -2.11 -11.81
CA LEU A 69 -18.87 -2.94 -12.88
C LEU A 69 -19.80 -4.02 -12.30
N SER A 70 -19.41 -4.65 -11.19
CA SER A 70 -20.24 -5.63 -10.49
C SER A 70 -21.52 -5.00 -9.95
N LEU A 71 -21.45 -3.80 -9.37
CA LEU A 71 -22.62 -3.02 -8.94
C LEU A 71 -23.57 -2.73 -10.11
N LEU A 72 -23.04 -2.24 -11.22
CA LEU A 72 -23.83 -1.96 -12.42
C LEU A 72 -24.49 -3.23 -12.97
N GLY A 73 -23.77 -4.35 -13.00
CA GLY A 73 -24.29 -5.65 -13.41
C GLY A 73 -25.41 -6.15 -12.51
N ILE A 74 -25.23 -6.09 -11.18
CA ILE A 74 -26.27 -6.47 -10.21
C ILE A 74 -27.51 -5.59 -10.40
N TYR A 75 -27.32 -4.27 -10.54
CA TYR A 75 -28.42 -3.34 -10.73
C TYR A 75 -29.19 -3.61 -12.04
N ALA A 76 -28.48 -3.92 -13.13
CA ALA A 76 -29.08 -4.30 -14.41
C ALA A 76 -29.88 -5.60 -14.32
N VAL A 77 -29.35 -6.64 -13.67
CA VAL A 77 -30.05 -7.92 -13.47
C VAL A 77 -31.32 -7.73 -12.64
N PHE A 78 -31.24 -6.95 -11.56
CA PHE A 78 -32.42 -6.64 -10.74
C PHE A 78 -33.43 -5.77 -11.47
N PHE A 79 -32.99 -4.81 -12.29
CA PHE A 79 -33.87 -4.02 -13.15
C PHE A 79 -34.64 -4.92 -14.12
N LEU A 80 -33.96 -5.87 -14.79
CA LEU A 80 -34.58 -6.82 -15.70
C LEU A 80 -35.55 -7.78 -15.00
N LEU A 81 -35.17 -8.31 -13.83
CA LEU A 81 -36.05 -9.15 -13.01
C LEU A 81 -37.30 -8.41 -12.56
N ASN A 82 -37.16 -7.17 -12.08
CA ASN A 82 -38.29 -6.33 -11.71
C ASN A 82 -39.17 -6.00 -12.90
N TYR A 83 -38.57 -5.63 -14.04
CA TYR A 83 -39.30 -5.38 -15.27
C TYR A 83 -40.12 -6.60 -15.70
N PHE A 84 -39.52 -7.80 -15.66
CA PHE A 84 -40.21 -9.04 -15.98
C PHE A 84 -41.35 -9.35 -15.00
N ILE A 85 -41.13 -9.15 -13.70
CA ILE A 85 -42.14 -9.33 -12.66
C ILE A 85 -43.29 -8.34 -12.82
N ILE A 86 -43.00 -7.05 -13.05
CA ILE A 86 -44.02 -5.99 -13.26
C ILE A 86 -44.83 -6.29 -14.52
N MET A 87 -44.18 -6.70 -15.61
CA MET A 87 -44.85 -7.09 -16.86
C MET A 87 -45.75 -8.33 -16.67
N ARG A 88 -45.40 -9.25 -15.75
CA ARG A 88 -46.17 -10.47 -15.48
C ARG A 88 -47.24 -10.32 -14.39
N LEU A 89 -47.07 -9.38 -13.45
CA LEU A 89 -47.89 -9.19 -12.25
C LEU A 89 -48.54 -7.80 -12.22
N PHE A 90 -49.24 -7.41 -13.28
CA PHE A 90 -50.02 -6.17 -13.38
C PHE A 90 -51.26 -6.16 -12.43
N ILE A 91 -51.08 -6.53 -11.16
CA ILE A 91 -52.10 -6.66 -10.13
C ILE A 91 -51.51 -6.16 -8.80
N ASN A 92 -52.03 -5.02 -8.34
CA ASN A 92 -51.95 -4.50 -6.97
C ASN A 92 -50.58 -4.04 -6.42
N GLY A 93 -50.13 -2.86 -6.87
CA GLY A 93 -49.63 -1.79 -6.00
C GLY A 93 -48.38 -2.01 -5.14
N ARG A 94 -47.64 -3.12 -5.27
CA ARG A 94 -46.41 -3.39 -4.49
C ARG A 94 -45.14 -3.00 -5.24
N ILE A 95 -45.02 -1.74 -5.61
CA ILE A 95 -43.85 -1.19 -6.32
C ILE A 95 -42.63 -1.06 -5.36
N PHE A 96 -42.86 -0.94 -4.05
CA PHE A 96 -41.82 -0.59 -3.07
C PHE A 96 -40.79 -1.71 -2.80
N ILE A 97 -41.19 -2.99 -2.83
CA ILE A 97 -40.29 -4.12 -2.55
C ILE A 97 -39.29 -4.32 -3.71
N GLY A 98 -39.69 -3.95 -4.94
CA GLY A 98 -38.89 -4.13 -6.15
C GLY A 98 -37.63 -3.28 -6.22
N PHE A 99 -37.63 -2.08 -5.63
CA PHE A 99 -36.47 -1.16 -5.64
C PHE A 99 -35.63 -1.22 -4.36
N VAL A 100 -36.25 -1.51 -3.21
CA VAL A 100 -35.56 -1.52 -1.91
C VAL A 100 -34.69 -2.76 -1.75
N LEU A 101 -35.16 -3.94 -2.18
CA LEU A 101 -34.39 -5.19 -2.03
C LEU A 101 -33.08 -5.20 -2.87
N PRO A 102 -33.07 -4.77 -4.15
CA PRO A 102 -31.83 -4.62 -4.91
C PRO A 102 -30.86 -3.63 -4.28
N ALA A 103 -31.36 -2.49 -3.80
CA ALA A 103 -30.52 -1.47 -3.16
C ALA A 103 -29.83 -2.01 -1.90
N ILE A 104 -30.56 -2.75 -1.05
CA ILE A 104 -30.00 -3.40 0.15
C ILE A 104 -28.96 -4.45 -0.24
N ILE A 105 -29.22 -5.27 -1.27
CA ILE A 105 -28.27 -6.29 -1.74
C ILE A 105 -27.01 -5.64 -2.33
N SER A 106 -27.16 -4.58 -3.14
CA SER A 106 -26.05 -3.81 -3.68
C SER A 106 -25.19 -3.18 -2.58
N ILE A 107 -25.81 -2.58 -1.56
CA ILE A 107 -25.10 -2.05 -0.38
C ILE A 107 -24.39 -3.17 0.37
N GLY A 108 -25.05 -4.31 0.57
CA GLY A 108 -24.44 -5.49 1.22
C GLY A 108 -23.22 -6.00 0.47
N VAL A 109 -23.28 -6.10 -0.87
CA VAL A 109 -22.13 -6.51 -1.70
C VAL A 109 -21.00 -5.50 -1.62
N VAL A 110 -21.28 -4.19 -1.60
CA VAL A 110 -20.24 -3.15 -1.45
C VAL A 110 -19.57 -3.22 -0.09
N ILE A 111 -20.33 -3.43 0.98
CA ILE A 111 -19.78 -3.52 2.33
C ILE A 111 -18.92 -4.78 2.46
N VAL A 112 -19.42 -5.93 2.02
CA VAL A 112 -18.72 -7.22 2.14
C VAL A 112 -17.50 -7.27 1.21
N CYS A 113 -17.62 -6.86 -0.04
CA CYS A 113 -16.55 -6.89 -1.05
C CYS A 113 -15.76 -5.57 -1.14
N SER A 114 -15.67 -4.83 -0.03
CA SER A 114 -14.96 -3.56 0.02
C SER A 114 -13.44 -3.72 -0.07
N ASN A 115 -12.93 -4.86 0.38
CA ASN A 115 -11.50 -5.15 0.49
C ASN A 115 -11.12 -6.46 -0.20
N ILE A 116 -9.92 -6.49 -0.78
CA ILE A 116 -9.27 -7.69 -1.29
C ILE A 116 -8.91 -8.59 -0.09
N VAL A 117 -9.20 -9.89 -0.22
CA VAL A 117 -8.93 -10.92 0.79
C VAL A 117 -7.78 -11.79 0.31
N ASP A 118 -6.90 -12.21 1.21
CA ASP A 118 -5.81 -13.11 0.86
C ASP A 118 -6.35 -14.49 0.45
N ILE A 119 -5.92 -14.97 -0.72
CA ILE A 119 -6.25 -16.31 -1.19
C ILE A 119 -5.46 -17.31 -0.33
N PRO A 120 -6.13 -18.21 0.42
CA PRO A 120 -5.46 -19.18 1.26
C PRO A 120 -4.75 -20.24 0.40
N MET A 121 -3.61 -20.71 0.88
CA MET A 121 -2.92 -21.86 0.30
C MET A 121 -3.76 -23.14 0.48
N ILE A 122 -3.91 -23.89 -0.60
CA ILE A 122 -4.48 -25.24 -0.61
C ILE A 122 -3.39 -26.21 -0.20
N LYS A 123 -3.72 -27.14 0.70
CA LYS A 123 -2.74 -28.13 1.17
C LYS A 123 -2.55 -29.20 0.09
N LEU A 124 -1.47 -29.08 -0.68
CA LEU A 124 -1.09 -30.07 -1.68
C LEU A 124 -0.31 -31.23 -1.05
N GLN A 125 -0.48 -32.43 -1.57
CA GLN A 125 0.41 -33.56 -1.32
C GLN A 125 1.70 -33.39 -2.13
N GLU A 126 2.81 -33.93 -1.61
CA GLU A 126 4.11 -33.86 -2.32
C GLU A 126 4.07 -34.48 -3.72
N SER A 127 3.26 -35.52 -3.92
CA SER A 127 3.06 -36.16 -5.23
C SER A 127 2.31 -35.29 -6.25
N GLU A 128 1.62 -34.24 -5.80
CA GLU A 128 0.83 -33.35 -6.66
C GLU A 128 1.61 -32.12 -7.12
N LYS A 129 2.68 -31.79 -6.39
CA LYS A 129 3.56 -30.68 -6.71
C LYS A 129 4.30 -30.97 -8.03
N THR A 130 4.26 -30.00 -8.93
CA THR A 130 4.99 -30.08 -10.20
C THR A 130 6.48 -29.75 -9.99
N GLN A 131 7.33 -30.15 -10.94
CA GLN A 131 8.75 -29.75 -10.92
C GLN A 131 8.92 -28.22 -10.90
N GLU A 132 8.03 -27.51 -11.58
CA GLU A 132 7.98 -26.04 -11.57
C GLU A 132 7.67 -25.49 -10.16
N TYR A 133 6.69 -26.08 -9.47
CA TYR A 133 6.35 -25.73 -8.09
C TYR A 133 7.56 -25.90 -7.15
N PHE A 134 8.26 -27.04 -7.25
CA PHE A 134 9.51 -27.26 -6.51
C PHE A 134 10.62 -26.28 -6.89
N GLY A 135 10.70 -25.91 -8.17
CA GLY A 135 11.63 -24.90 -8.65
C GLY A 135 11.44 -23.57 -7.92
N TYR A 136 10.21 -23.09 -7.81
CA TYR A 136 9.91 -21.86 -7.09
C TYR A 136 10.06 -21.99 -5.56
N GLU A 137 9.72 -23.14 -4.96
CA GLU A 137 10.00 -23.37 -3.53
C GLU A 137 11.51 -23.28 -3.22
N ASN A 138 12.35 -23.87 -4.08
CA ASN A 138 13.81 -23.79 -3.94
C ASN A 138 14.33 -22.37 -4.15
N GLN A 139 13.78 -21.63 -5.11
CA GLN A 139 14.11 -20.21 -5.31
C GLN A 139 13.76 -19.38 -4.07
N LEU A 140 12.56 -19.56 -3.51
CA LEU A 140 12.15 -18.88 -2.29
C LEU A 140 13.05 -19.22 -1.09
N GLN A 141 13.44 -20.49 -0.93
CA GLN A 141 14.39 -20.90 0.11
C GLN A 141 15.76 -20.24 -0.07
N THR A 142 16.24 -20.14 -1.31
CA THR A 142 17.51 -19.49 -1.65
C THR A 142 17.44 -17.99 -1.35
N SER A 143 16.38 -17.31 -1.81
CA SER A 143 16.16 -15.90 -1.50
C SER A 143 16.05 -15.64 0.00
N ASN A 144 15.40 -16.51 0.77
CA ASN A 144 15.33 -16.38 2.22
C ASN A 144 16.70 -16.58 2.89
N HIS A 145 17.51 -17.51 2.39
CA HIS A 145 18.87 -17.70 2.87
C HIS A 145 19.74 -16.46 2.62
N ASP A 146 19.72 -15.95 1.38
CA ASP A 146 20.46 -14.75 0.97
C ASP A 146 19.99 -13.52 1.75
N LEU A 147 18.69 -13.37 1.95
CA LEU A 147 18.11 -12.30 2.75
C LEU A 147 18.61 -12.34 4.19
N ASN A 148 18.63 -13.51 4.82
CA ASN A 148 19.14 -13.66 6.18
C ASN A 148 20.63 -13.27 6.29
N GLN A 149 21.43 -13.63 5.29
CA GLN A 149 22.83 -13.20 5.22
C GLN A 149 22.95 -11.67 5.10
N LEU A 150 22.15 -11.06 4.22
CA LEU A 150 22.11 -9.62 4.02
C LEU A 150 21.64 -8.87 5.27
N ILE A 151 20.61 -9.38 5.97
CA ILE A 151 20.13 -8.82 7.24
C ILE A 151 21.20 -8.93 8.31
N SER A 152 21.96 -10.02 8.37
CA SER A 152 23.09 -10.15 9.30
C SER A 152 24.18 -9.12 9.01
N GLN A 153 24.53 -8.91 7.74
CA GLN A 153 25.50 -7.87 7.34
C GLN A 153 24.99 -6.47 7.65
N TYR A 154 23.69 -6.22 7.41
CA TYR A 154 23.03 -4.98 7.72
C TYR A 154 23.00 -4.70 9.22
N SER A 155 22.73 -5.72 10.05
CA SER A 155 22.78 -5.60 11.50
C SER A 155 24.18 -5.27 12.00
N ALA A 156 25.22 -5.88 11.42
CA ALA A 156 26.61 -5.55 11.76
C ALA A 156 26.98 -4.12 11.34
N PHE A 157 26.50 -3.66 10.18
CA PHE A 157 26.63 -2.27 9.75
C PHE A 157 25.92 -1.31 10.71
N TYR A 158 24.65 -1.57 11.02
CA TYR A 158 23.81 -0.76 11.91
C TYR A 158 24.47 -0.53 13.27
N SER A 159 24.97 -1.59 13.91
CA SER A 159 25.59 -1.49 15.24
C SER A 159 26.86 -0.65 15.31
N ASN A 160 27.52 -0.39 14.18
CA ASN A 160 28.80 0.33 14.12
C ASN A 160 28.71 1.64 13.33
N SER A 161 27.54 1.99 12.81
CA SER A 161 27.36 3.13 11.91
C SER A 161 27.00 4.41 12.66
N LEU A 162 27.61 5.51 12.25
CA LEU A 162 27.26 6.87 12.69
C LEU A 162 25.88 7.30 12.19
N ILE A 163 25.39 6.70 11.10
CA ILE A 163 24.06 6.99 10.55
C ILE A 163 22.94 6.07 11.08
N SER A 164 23.24 5.23 12.07
CA SER A 164 22.28 4.27 12.66
C SER A 164 21.00 4.92 13.19
N GLY A 165 21.09 6.15 13.72
CA GLY A 165 19.94 6.93 14.17
C GLY A 165 19.01 7.44 13.05
N PHE A 166 19.43 7.35 11.79
CA PHE A 166 18.69 7.85 10.62
C PHE A 166 18.24 6.75 9.65
N ILE A 167 18.49 5.48 10.01
CA ILE A 167 18.13 4.31 9.21
C ILE A 167 17.26 3.37 10.04
N ILE A 168 16.50 2.52 9.36
CA ILE A 168 15.57 1.60 10.02
C ILE A 168 16.33 0.52 10.80
N GLN A 169 15.69 -0.08 11.79
CA GLN A 169 16.30 -1.18 12.53
C GLN A 169 16.22 -2.49 11.73
N PRO A 170 17.20 -3.40 11.88
CA PRO A 170 17.20 -4.67 11.14
C PRO A 170 15.94 -5.54 11.36
N ASN A 171 15.35 -5.49 12.56
CA ASN A 171 14.12 -6.23 12.91
C ASN A 171 12.85 -5.65 12.30
N GLU A 172 12.90 -4.45 11.72
CA GLU A 172 11.78 -3.82 11.00
C GLU A 172 11.72 -4.28 9.53
N ILE A 173 12.75 -4.99 9.04
CA ILE A 173 12.75 -5.56 7.69
C ILE A 173 11.88 -6.82 7.69
N VAL A 174 10.74 -6.74 7.02
CA VAL A 174 9.79 -7.85 6.88
C VAL A 174 9.93 -8.49 5.51
N GLY A 175 10.28 -9.77 5.50
CA GLY A 175 10.39 -10.60 4.29
C GLY A 175 9.04 -11.07 3.74
N PRO A 176 8.99 -11.46 2.45
CA PRO A 176 7.80 -12.06 1.85
C PRO A 176 7.56 -13.47 2.40
N THR A 177 6.33 -13.76 2.79
CA THR A 177 5.90 -15.10 3.26
C THR A 177 4.55 -15.48 2.67
N PHE A 178 4.15 -16.75 2.81
CA PHE A 178 2.82 -17.17 2.36
C PHE A 178 1.69 -16.50 3.17
N GLU A 179 1.92 -16.27 4.47
CA GLU A 179 0.97 -15.67 5.41
C GLU A 179 0.71 -14.20 5.11
N ASN A 180 1.75 -13.44 4.73
CA ASN A 180 1.60 -12.05 4.32
C ASN A 180 1.32 -11.88 2.81
N GLY A 181 1.14 -12.99 2.09
CA GLY A 181 0.80 -13.01 0.67
C GLY A 181 1.90 -12.48 -0.24
N GLY A 182 3.16 -12.57 0.18
CA GLY A 182 4.31 -12.06 -0.56
C GLY A 182 4.64 -10.60 -0.27
N LYS A 183 3.86 -9.92 0.58
CA LYS A 183 4.13 -8.51 0.94
C LYS A 183 5.45 -8.40 1.71
N TYR A 184 6.21 -7.36 1.43
CA TYR A 184 7.48 -7.08 2.10
C TYR A 184 7.64 -5.59 2.36
N TRP A 185 8.57 -5.25 3.26
CA TRP A 185 8.95 -3.87 3.53
C TRP A 185 10.44 -3.68 3.27
N THR A 186 10.76 -2.80 2.31
CA THR A 186 12.15 -2.50 1.97
C THR A 186 12.66 -1.32 2.82
N PRO A 187 13.87 -1.40 3.38
CA PRO A 187 14.55 -0.23 3.93
C PRO A 187 14.73 0.84 2.86
N LEU A 188 14.25 2.05 3.12
CA LEU A 188 14.44 3.19 2.23
C LEU A 188 15.40 4.19 2.85
N VAL A 189 16.01 5.03 2.01
CA VAL A 189 16.74 6.20 2.48
C VAL A 189 15.73 7.28 2.89
N GLY A 190 15.63 7.54 4.19
CA GLY A 190 14.79 8.59 4.75
C GLY A 190 15.17 9.98 4.24
N GLY A 191 14.19 10.91 4.24
CA GLY A 191 14.38 12.28 3.76
C GLY A 191 15.47 13.03 4.54
N GLU A 192 15.49 12.91 5.87
CA GLU A 192 16.49 13.52 6.73
C GLU A 192 17.92 13.08 6.37
N LEU A 193 18.15 11.77 6.22
CA LEU A 193 19.48 11.25 5.85
C LEU A 193 19.93 11.78 4.48
N LYS A 194 19.02 11.92 3.50
CA LYS A 194 19.34 12.53 2.19
C LYS A 194 19.80 13.98 2.34
N TRP A 195 19.13 14.76 3.19
CA TRP A 195 19.50 16.15 3.45
C TRP A 195 20.84 16.27 4.16
N ILE A 196 21.04 15.48 5.22
CA ILE A 196 22.31 15.42 5.96
C ILE A 196 23.48 15.13 4.99
N VAL A 197 23.34 14.10 4.16
CA VAL A 197 24.36 13.76 3.15
C VAL A 197 24.56 14.89 2.15
N SER A 198 23.50 15.58 1.72
CA SER A 198 23.59 16.72 0.81
C SER A 198 24.41 17.87 1.40
N TYR A 199 24.18 18.23 2.67
CA TYR A 199 24.96 19.28 3.36
C TYR A 199 26.44 18.90 3.48
N LEU A 200 26.72 17.64 3.83
CA LEU A 200 28.08 17.11 3.91
C LEU A 200 28.78 17.11 2.55
N GLN A 201 28.10 16.69 1.47
CA GLN A 201 28.65 16.72 0.11
C GLN A 201 28.95 18.14 -0.38
N LYS A 202 28.07 19.09 -0.06
CA LYS A 202 28.22 20.51 -0.43
C LYS A 202 29.21 21.28 0.45
N HIS A 203 29.88 20.61 1.39
CA HIS A 203 30.79 21.24 2.33
C HIS A 203 30.12 22.35 3.17
N GLN A 204 28.81 22.22 3.42
CA GLN A 204 28.05 23.13 4.27
C GLN A 204 28.07 22.70 5.74
N ALA A 205 28.51 21.47 5.99
CA ALA A 205 28.73 20.90 7.32
C ALA A 205 29.92 19.93 7.30
N GLU A 206 30.63 19.80 8.42
CA GLU A 206 31.72 18.83 8.62
C GLU A 206 31.31 17.64 9.49
N THR A 207 30.19 17.77 10.22
CA THR A 207 29.69 16.74 11.14
C THR A 207 28.22 16.40 10.90
N ILE A 208 27.79 15.19 11.29
CA ILE A 208 26.36 14.82 11.27
C ILE A 208 25.53 15.77 12.10
N HIS A 209 26.03 16.17 13.27
CA HIS A 209 25.31 17.04 14.18
C HIS A 209 25.03 18.41 13.54
N GLU A 210 26.06 19.02 12.93
CA GLU A 210 25.91 20.29 12.21
C GLU A 210 24.93 20.16 11.03
N ALA A 211 25.05 19.08 10.24
CA ALA A 211 24.14 18.82 9.13
C ALA A 211 22.68 18.60 9.58
N SER A 212 22.46 17.91 10.70
CA SER A 212 21.14 17.70 11.31
C SER A 212 20.56 19.00 11.86
N MET A 213 21.40 19.89 12.42
CA MET A 213 20.95 21.24 12.81
C MET A 213 20.51 22.07 11.61
N LEU A 214 21.27 22.05 10.51
CA LEU A 214 20.89 22.75 9.26
C LEU A 214 19.56 22.21 8.71
N TYR A 215 19.39 20.88 8.69
CA TYR A 215 18.13 20.25 8.31
C TYR A 215 16.95 20.70 9.18
N THR A 216 17.13 20.70 10.52
CA THR A 216 16.10 21.13 11.46
C THR A 216 15.73 22.60 11.27
N GLN A 217 16.72 23.47 11.03
CA GLN A 217 16.48 24.88 10.72
C GLN A 217 15.70 25.05 9.42
N GLN A 218 16.04 24.28 8.39
CA GLN A 218 15.33 24.32 7.11
C GLN A 218 13.88 23.86 7.27
N MET A 219 13.62 22.74 7.96
CA MET A 219 12.26 22.26 8.23
C MET A 219 11.43 23.27 9.05
N ALA A 220 12.05 23.92 10.03
CA ALA A 220 11.38 24.97 10.81
C ALA A 220 11.01 26.18 9.94
N TYR A 221 11.89 26.58 9.01
CA TYR A 221 11.62 27.65 8.06
C TYR A 221 10.51 27.28 7.07
N GLU A 222 10.55 26.08 6.49
CA GLU A 222 9.51 25.60 5.56
C GLU A 222 8.12 25.57 6.23
N ASN A 223 8.04 25.05 7.46
CA ASN A 223 6.80 25.04 8.23
C ASN A 223 6.27 26.46 8.54
N GLN A 224 7.17 27.42 8.82
CA GLN A 224 6.77 28.82 9.00
C GLN A 224 6.24 29.44 7.71
N VAL A 225 6.90 29.19 6.58
CA VAL A 225 6.45 29.68 5.26
C VAL A 225 5.09 29.09 4.90
N GLU A 226 4.89 27.79 5.11
CA GLU A 226 3.61 27.12 4.84
C GLU A 226 2.48 27.67 5.73
N SER A 227 2.74 27.84 7.03
CA SER A 227 1.80 28.47 7.97
C SER A 227 1.45 29.90 7.53
N ASN A 228 2.44 30.69 7.10
CA ASN A 228 2.22 32.05 6.63
C ASN A 228 1.38 32.08 5.35
N ASN A 229 1.61 31.14 4.43
CA ASN A 229 0.81 31.01 3.20
C ASN A 229 -0.66 30.67 3.51
N GLN A 230 -0.91 29.79 4.48
CA GLN A 230 -2.28 29.46 4.92
C GLN A 230 -2.97 30.67 5.58
N ILE A 231 -2.26 31.45 6.40
CA ILE A 231 -2.79 32.68 6.99
C ILE A 231 -3.17 33.68 5.89
N ILE A 232 -2.32 33.86 4.89
CA ILE A 232 -2.60 34.75 3.75
C ILE A 232 -3.84 34.28 2.98
N GLN A 233 -3.96 32.98 2.69
CA GLN A 233 -5.13 32.42 2.03
C GLN A 233 -6.41 32.64 2.84
N ASN A 234 -6.41 32.29 4.12
CA ASN A 234 -7.56 32.49 5.00
C ASN A 234 -7.96 33.97 5.12
N THR A 235 -6.98 34.87 5.15
CA THR A 235 -7.23 36.32 5.19
C THR A 235 -7.86 36.81 3.89
N ASN A 236 -7.37 36.35 2.74
CA ASN A 236 -7.94 36.69 1.44
C ASN A 236 -9.37 36.15 1.27
N ASP A 237 -9.62 34.93 1.74
CA ASP A 237 -10.96 34.32 1.67
C ASP A 237 -11.94 35.03 2.62
N ALA A 238 -11.50 35.42 3.82
CA ALA A 238 -12.30 36.23 4.73
C ALA A 238 -12.59 37.64 4.17
N ALA A 239 -11.61 38.28 3.53
CA ALA A 239 -11.80 39.57 2.87
C ALA A 239 -12.83 39.47 1.73
N ARG A 240 -12.72 38.45 0.87
CA ARG A 240 -13.70 38.18 -0.20
C ARG A 240 -15.09 37.89 0.33
N ALA A 241 -15.21 37.12 1.41
CA ALA A 241 -16.49 36.85 2.06
C ALA A 241 -17.11 38.13 2.64
N ALA A 242 -16.29 39.01 3.22
CA ALA A 242 -16.74 40.31 3.73
C ALA A 242 -17.18 41.27 2.62
N GLU A 243 -16.47 41.30 1.48
CA GLU A 243 -16.87 42.07 0.29
C GLU A 243 -18.22 41.56 -0.26
N GLY A 244 -18.36 40.24 -0.44
CA GLY A 244 -19.63 39.64 -0.89
C GLY A 244 -20.81 39.89 0.06
N ALA A 245 -20.56 39.93 1.38
CA ALA A 245 -21.58 40.29 2.36
C ALA A 245 -21.97 41.78 2.30
N ARG A 246 -21.00 42.67 2.04
CA ARG A 246 -21.22 44.12 1.90
C ARG A 246 -22.11 44.44 0.70
N ASP A 247 -21.84 43.81 -0.43
CA ASP A 247 -22.62 43.99 -1.65
C ASP A 247 -24.08 43.52 -1.46
N ASN A 248 -24.30 42.45 -0.70
CA ASN A 248 -25.62 41.92 -0.40
C ASN A 248 -26.44 42.81 0.57
N THR A 249 -25.79 43.50 1.51
CA THR A 249 -26.46 44.49 2.38
C THR A 249 -26.87 45.78 1.66
N SER A 250 -26.25 46.12 0.53
CA SER A 250 -26.63 47.32 -0.25
C SER A 250 -27.99 47.17 -0.96
N TYR A 251 -28.45 45.94 -1.18
CA TYR A 251 -29.74 45.63 -1.78
C TYR A 251 -30.93 45.60 -0.79
N HIS A 252 -30.69 45.79 0.51
CA HIS A 252 -31.76 45.77 1.53
C HIS A 252 -32.11 47.14 2.13
N ASN A 253 -31.52 48.24 1.66
CA ASN A 253 -31.87 49.61 2.07
C ASN A 253 -32.80 50.35 1.09
N TRP A 254 -33.55 49.62 0.25
CA TRP A 254 -34.51 50.19 -0.73
C TRP A 254 -35.96 49.76 -0.46
N TYR A 255 -36.37 49.64 0.80
CA TYR A 255 -37.78 49.53 1.20
C TYR A 255 -38.10 50.46 2.36
#